data_AF-A0A5J5BKZ5-F1
#
_entry.id   AF-A0A5J5BKZ5-F1
#
_cell.length_a   1.000
_cell.length_b   1.000
_cell.length_c   1.000
_cell.angle_alpha   90.00
_cell.angle_beta   90.00
_cell.angle_gamma   90.00
#
_symmetry.space_group_name_H-M   'P 1'
#
loop_
_entity.id
_entity.type
_entity.pdbx_description
1 polymer ?
#
loop_
_entity_poly.entity_id
_entity_poly.type
_entity_poly.pdbx_seq_one_letter_code
_entity_poly.pdbx_strand_id
1 'polypeptide(L)'
;MALFRRFFYRKPPDRLLEISERVYVFDCCFSTDVLEEDEYKMYMGSIVAQLQDYYPDASFMVFNFREGERRSQISDILSEYDMTVMDYPRQHEGCPLLPLEMIHHFLRSSESWLSLAGATKRAVDAL
;
A
#
# COMPACT_ATOMS: atom_id res chain seq x y z
N MET A 1 24.87 9.56 -8.35
CA MET A 1 24.76 8.59 -9.46
C MET A 1 23.29 8.45 -9.84
N ALA A 2 22.82 8.96 -10.99
CA ALA A 2 21.38 8.98 -11.33
C ALA A 2 21.10 8.98 -12.85
N LEU A 3 21.72 8.09 -13.64
CA LEU A 3 21.61 8.14 -15.11
C LEU A 3 21.12 6.86 -15.82
N PHE A 4 20.62 5.84 -15.12
CA PHE A 4 20.13 4.61 -15.77
C PHE A 4 18.68 4.19 -15.49
N ARG A 5 17.88 4.99 -14.77
CA ARG A 5 16.51 4.57 -14.40
C ARG A 5 15.48 4.56 -15.55
N ARG A 6 15.82 5.12 -16.72
CA ARG A 6 14.85 5.37 -17.78
C ARG A 6 14.55 4.17 -18.71
N PHE A 7 15.27 3.04 -18.58
CA PHE A 7 15.14 1.90 -19.50
C PHE A 7 14.33 0.70 -18.96
N PHE A 8 13.94 0.68 -17.69
CA PHE A 8 13.24 -0.45 -17.08
C PHE A 8 11.91 -0.08 -16.39
N TYR A 9 11.22 0.96 -16.87
CA TYR A 9 9.84 1.19 -16.45
C TYR A 9 8.94 0.10 -17.04
N ARG A 10 8.80 -1.02 -16.30
CA ARG A 10 7.68 -1.93 -16.50
C ARG A 10 6.42 -1.17 -16.09
N LYS A 11 5.36 -1.28 -16.90
CA LYS A 11 4.04 -0.76 -16.51
C LYS A 11 3.69 -1.36 -15.14
N PRO A 12 3.27 -0.56 -14.14
CA PRO A 12 2.80 -1.11 -12.87
C PRO A 12 1.60 -2.03 -13.13
N PRO A 13 1.34 -3.01 -12.24
CA PRO A 13 0.13 -3.81 -12.30
C PRO A 13 -1.12 -2.94 -12.43
N ASP A 14 -2.15 -3.45 -13.10
CA ASP A 14 -3.38 -2.69 -13.28
C ASP A 14 -4.01 -2.39 -11.89
N ARG A 15 -4.63 -1.22 -11.76
CA ARG A 15 -5.21 -0.69 -10.50
C ARG A 15 -4.21 -0.26 -9.41
N LEU A 16 -2.92 -0.20 -9.75
CA LEU A 16 -1.87 0.40 -8.93
C LEU A 16 -1.18 1.55 -9.67
N LEU A 17 -0.88 2.62 -8.92
CA LEU A 17 -0.06 3.73 -9.40
C LEU A 17 1.30 3.73 -8.68
N GLU A 18 2.40 3.61 -9.42
CA GLU A 18 3.74 3.81 -8.85
C GLU A 18 4.04 5.31 -8.72
N ILE A 19 4.14 5.81 -7.48
CA ILE A 19 4.43 7.23 -7.19
C ILE A 19 5.93 7.50 -7.03
N SER A 20 6.68 6.47 -6.63
CA SER A 20 8.13 6.47 -6.52
C SER A 20 8.61 5.03 -6.65
N GLU A 21 9.91 4.83 -6.87
CA GLU A 21 10.47 3.48 -7.01
C GLU A 21 10.07 2.60 -5.82
N ARG A 22 9.37 1.49 -6.11
CA ARG A 22 8.91 0.50 -5.11
C ARG A 22 7.85 1.02 -4.14
N VAL A 23 7.25 2.17 -4.43
CA VAL A 23 6.15 2.78 -3.67
C VAL A 23 4.94 2.94 -4.58
N TYR A 24 3.86 2.27 -4.21
CA TYR A 24 2.62 2.21 -5.00
C TYR A 24 1.43 2.74 -4.21
N VAL A 25 0.40 3.19 -4.91
CA VAL A 25 -0.88 3.61 -4.34
C VAL A 25 -2.01 2.86 -5.05
N PHE A 26 -3.00 2.38 -4.31
CA PHE A 26 -4.20 1.76 -4.89
C PHE A 26 -5.04 2.76 -5.67
N ASP A 27 -5.58 2.38 -6.83
CA ASP A 27 -6.40 3.28 -7.64
C ASP A 27 -7.72 3.69 -6.95
N CYS A 28 -8.23 2.86 -6.04
CA CYS A 28 -9.38 3.18 -5.20
C CYS A 28 -9.15 4.43 -4.33
N CYS A 29 -7.91 4.87 -4.11
CA CYS A 29 -7.60 6.13 -3.45
C CYS A 29 -8.07 7.37 -4.26
N PHE A 30 -8.37 7.20 -5.55
CA PHE A 30 -8.83 8.27 -6.44
C PHE A 30 -10.35 8.26 -6.67
N SER A 31 -11.08 7.32 -6.06
CA SER A 31 -12.54 7.26 -6.11
C SER A 31 -13.15 7.38 -4.71
N THR A 32 -14.37 7.92 -4.65
CA THR A 32 -15.22 7.92 -3.45
C THR A 32 -16.21 6.75 -3.44
N ASP A 33 -16.16 5.89 -4.45
CA ASP A 33 -17.06 4.74 -4.57
C ASP A 33 -16.77 3.73 -3.46
N VAL A 34 -17.81 3.37 -2.72
CA VAL A 34 -17.74 2.33 -1.69
C VAL A 34 -18.05 1.00 -2.36
N LEU A 35 -17.05 0.12 -2.45
CA LEU A 35 -17.23 -1.24 -2.92
C LEU A 35 -17.93 -2.09 -1.85
N GLU A 36 -18.84 -2.97 -2.26
CA GLU A 36 -19.39 -3.98 -1.36
C GLU A 36 -18.29 -4.96 -0.90
N GLU A 37 -18.49 -5.64 0.22
CA GLU A 37 -17.46 -6.46 0.87
C GLU A 37 -16.90 -7.57 -0.05
N ASP A 38 -17.78 -8.27 -0.79
CA ASP A 38 -17.38 -9.30 -1.75
C ASP A 38 -16.64 -8.71 -2.96
N GLU A 39 -17.09 -7.56 -3.46
CA GLU A 39 -16.44 -6.84 -4.56
C GLU A 39 -15.06 -6.33 -4.16
N TYR A 40 -14.92 -5.84 -2.92
CA TYR A 40 -13.67 -5.38 -2.36
C TYR A 40 -12.66 -6.53 -2.19
N LYS A 41 -13.12 -7.71 -1.72
CA LYS A 41 -12.27 -8.90 -1.63
C LYS A 41 -11.78 -9.35 -3.01
N MET A 42 -12.65 -9.36 -4.02
CA MET A 42 -12.25 -9.69 -5.39
C MET A 42 -11.28 -8.66 -5.98
N TYR A 43 -11.56 -7.37 -5.78
CA TYR A 43 -10.69 -6.27 -6.19
C TYR A 43 -9.29 -6.41 -5.58
N MET A 44 -9.19 -6.56 -4.26
CA MET A 44 -7.91 -6.72 -3.56
C MET A 44 -7.18 -7.99 -3.98
N GLY A 45 -7.88 -9.13 -4.04
CA GLY A 45 -7.30 -10.40 -4.46
C GLY A 45 -6.70 -10.33 -5.88
N SER A 46 -7.35 -9.62 -6.80
CA SER A 46 -6.84 -9.42 -8.16
C SER A 46 -5.54 -8.62 -8.20
N ILE A 47 -5.37 -7.64 -7.30
CA ILE A 47 -4.18 -6.80 -7.23
C ILE A 47 -3.04 -7.56 -6.56
N VAL A 48 -3.32 -8.28 -5.47
CA VAL A 48 -2.31 -9.06 -4.76
C VAL A 48 -1.76 -10.18 -5.64
N ALA A 49 -2.63 -10.90 -6.38
CA ALA A 49 -2.19 -11.90 -7.33
C ALA A 49 -1.23 -11.31 -8.38
N GLN A 50 -1.58 -10.15 -8.94
CA GLN A 50 -0.68 -9.45 -9.88
C GLN A 50 0.64 -9.03 -9.21
N LEU A 51 0.61 -8.49 -7.98
CA LEU A 51 1.83 -8.09 -7.28
C LEU A 51 2.77 -9.27 -7.04
N GLN A 52 2.23 -10.43 -6.65
CA GLN A 52 3.00 -11.66 -6.43
C GLN A 52 3.55 -12.22 -7.75
N ASP A 53 2.78 -12.19 -8.84
CA ASP A 53 3.24 -12.62 -10.16
C ASP A 53 4.35 -11.70 -10.72
N TYR A 54 4.22 -10.39 -10.52
CA TYR A 54 5.20 -9.42 -10.99
C TYR A 54 6.49 -9.42 -10.14
N TYR A 55 6.37 -9.71 -8.85
CA TYR A 55 7.46 -9.67 -7.88
C TYR A 55 7.41 -10.86 -6.92
N PRO A 56 7.74 -12.08 -7.39
CA PRO A 56 7.59 -13.31 -6.60
C PRO A 56 8.42 -13.35 -5.32
N ASP A 57 9.57 -12.69 -5.31
CA ASP A 57 10.48 -12.64 -4.15
C ASP A 57 10.27 -11.37 -3.29
N ALA A 58 9.24 -10.58 -3.56
CA ALA A 58 8.99 -9.34 -2.84
C ALA A 58 8.15 -9.54 -1.58
N SER A 59 8.46 -8.76 -0.55
CA SER A 59 7.54 -8.56 0.57
C SER A 59 6.92 -7.18 0.47
N PHE A 60 5.64 -7.09 0.83
CA PHE A 60 4.88 -5.87 0.77
C PHE A 60 4.50 -5.39 2.17
N MET A 61 4.67 -4.09 2.40
CA MET A 61 4.09 -3.39 3.53
C MET A 61 2.97 -2.50 3.02
N VAL A 62 1.80 -2.60 3.64
CA VAL A 62 0.64 -1.81 3.30
C VAL A 62 0.35 -0.81 4.40
N PHE A 63 0.29 0.47 4.06
CA PHE A 63 -0.10 1.53 4.98
C PHE A 63 -1.59 1.82 4.79
N ASN A 64 -2.41 1.58 5.79
CA ASN A 64 -3.86 1.69 5.71
C ASN A 64 -4.41 2.82 6.58
N PHE A 65 -5.00 3.86 5.99
CA PHE A 65 -5.52 5.05 6.70
C PHE A 65 -7.03 4.97 7.02
N ARG A 66 -7.42 4.03 7.89
CA ARG A 66 -8.82 3.72 8.17
C ARG A 66 -9.55 4.75 9.03
N GLU A 67 -10.86 4.89 8.81
CA GLU A 67 -11.76 5.61 9.71
C GLU A 67 -12.23 4.70 10.87
N GLY A 68 -11.99 5.13 12.12
CA GLY A 68 -12.45 4.44 13.33
C GLY A 68 -11.53 3.33 13.88
N GLU A 69 -11.98 2.73 14.99
CA GLU A 69 -11.21 1.77 15.81
C GLU A 69 -11.43 0.30 15.44
N ARG A 70 -12.37 0.00 14.55
CA ARG A 70 -12.65 -1.39 14.15
C ARG A 70 -11.54 -1.93 13.25
N ARG A 71 -11.27 -3.23 13.36
CA ARG A 71 -10.36 -3.95 12.47
C ARG A 71 -10.82 -3.74 11.02
N SER A 72 -9.93 -3.28 10.16
CA SER A 72 -10.27 -2.93 8.78
C SER A 72 -10.39 -4.19 7.94
N GLN A 73 -11.41 -4.27 7.07
CA GLN A 73 -11.56 -5.37 6.11
C GLN A 73 -10.30 -5.59 5.27
N ILE A 74 -9.59 -4.50 4.94
CA ILE A 74 -8.31 -4.56 4.22
C ILE A 74 -7.21 -5.25 5.03
N SER A 75 -7.13 -5.03 6.35
CA SER A 75 -6.14 -5.71 7.18
C SER A 75 -6.38 -7.21 7.21
N ASP A 76 -7.63 -7.65 7.25
CA ASP A 76 -7.97 -9.07 7.28
C ASP A 76 -7.65 -9.72 5.93
N ILE A 77 -8.10 -9.13 4.83
CA ILE A 77 -7.84 -9.65 3.47
C ILE A 77 -6.33 -9.73 3.21
N LEU A 78 -5.58 -8.65 3.43
CA LEU A 78 -4.16 -8.62 3.07
C LEU A 78 -3.28 -9.50 3.97
N SER A 79 -3.74 -9.79 5.19
CA SER A 79 -3.07 -10.76 6.05
C SER A 79 -3.16 -12.20 5.52
N GLU A 80 -4.20 -12.54 4.73
CA GLU A 80 -4.31 -13.84 4.05
C GLU A 80 -3.20 -14.04 2.99
N TYR A 81 -2.52 -12.97 2.57
CA TYR A 81 -1.51 -12.97 1.52
C TYR A 81 -0.08 -12.68 2.02
N ASP A 82 0.18 -12.86 3.31
CA ASP A 82 1.49 -12.60 3.96
C ASP A 82 2.00 -11.16 3.78
N MET A 83 1.09 -10.19 3.55
CA MET A 83 1.44 -8.78 3.48
C MET A 83 1.43 -8.15 4.88
N THR A 84 2.41 -7.31 5.17
CA THR A 84 2.49 -6.60 6.47
C THR A 84 1.61 -5.35 6.41
N VAL A 85 0.53 -5.29 7.19
CA VAL A 85 -0.37 -4.13 7.22
C VAL A 85 -0.06 -3.25 8.44
N MET A 86 0.07 -1.95 8.22
CA MET A 86 0.23 -0.92 9.25
C MET A 86 -0.97 0.02 9.20
N ASP A 87 -1.80 -0.03 10.23
CA ASP A 87 -3.01 0.80 10.35
C ASP A 87 -2.69 2.17 10.95
N TYR A 88 -3.26 3.22 10.36
CA TYR A 88 -3.22 4.60 10.84
C TYR A 88 -4.65 5.15 10.95
N PRO A 89 -5.01 5.79 12.08
CA PRO A 89 -6.36 6.31 12.25
C PRO A 89 -6.60 7.59 11.44
N ARG A 90 -7.70 7.64 10.69
CA ARG A 90 -8.23 8.84 10.04
C ARG A 90 -9.26 9.48 10.97
N GLN A 91 -8.86 10.54 11.67
CA GLN A 91 -9.64 11.12 12.78
C GLN A 91 -10.52 12.32 12.39
N HIS A 92 -10.48 12.83 11.15
CA HIS A 92 -11.18 14.08 10.80
C HIS A 92 -11.78 14.09 9.39
N GLU A 93 -13.12 14.12 9.28
CA GLU A 93 -13.92 14.50 8.10
C GLU A 93 -13.30 14.15 6.72
N GLY A 94 -12.83 12.91 6.54
CA GLY A 94 -12.25 12.47 5.26
C GLY A 94 -10.82 12.95 4.97
N CYS A 95 -10.19 13.75 5.84
CA CYS A 95 -8.77 14.08 5.81
C CYS A 95 -8.00 13.26 6.86
N PRO A 96 -6.93 12.53 6.48
CA PRO A 96 -6.04 11.92 7.45
C PRO A 96 -5.17 13.00 8.11
N LEU A 97 -5.77 13.80 9.00
CA LEU A 97 -5.05 14.67 9.92
C LEU A 97 -4.38 13.80 10.98
N LEU A 98 -3.29 13.18 10.59
CA LEU A 98 -2.45 12.41 11.49
C LEU A 98 -1.69 13.37 12.40
N PRO A 99 -1.67 13.12 13.72
CA PRO A 99 -0.73 13.79 14.61
C PRO A 99 0.70 13.73 14.05
N LEU A 100 1.51 14.76 14.28
CA LEU A 100 2.88 14.82 13.77
C LEU A 100 3.70 13.58 14.16
N GLU A 101 3.47 13.05 15.35
CA GLU A 101 4.06 11.80 15.84
C GLU A 101 3.74 10.60 14.94
N MET A 102 2.51 10.51 14.43
CA MET A 102 2.06 9.43 13.54
C MET A 102 2.62 9.62 12.13
N ILE A 103 2.72 10.86 11.64
CA ILE A 103 3.40 11.16 10.37
C ILE A 103 4.88 10.76 10.46
N HIS A 104 5.54 11.14 11.55
CA HIS A 104 6.93 10.77 11.78
C HIS A 104 7.10 9.25 11.87
N HIS A 105 6.19 8.56 12.57
CA HIS A 105 6.16 7.10 12.62
C HIS A 105 5.99 6.48 11.22
N PHE A 106 5.01 6.93 10.43
CA PHE A 106 4.79 6.52 9.05
C PHE A 106 6.06 6.65 8.19
N LEU A 107 6.71 7.82 8.24
CA LEU A 107 7.93 8.07 7.46
C LEU A 107 9.08 7.17 7.90
N ARG A 108 9.28 7.00 9.22
CA ARG A 108 10.35 6.16 9.77
C ARG A 108 10.12 4.67 9.51
N SER A 109 8.88 4.20 9.60
CA SER A 109 8.51 2.82 9.24
C SER A 109 8.71 2.56 7.76
N SER A 110 8.31 3.50 6.89
CA SER A 110 8.51 3.41 5.45
C SER A 110 10.00 3.36 5.08
N GLU A 111 10.79 4.26 5.63
CA GLU A 111 12.24 4.31 5.44
C GLU A 111 12.90 3.00 5.91
N SER A 112 12.58 2.56 7.13
CA SER A 112 13.10 1.32 7.71
C SER A 112 12.77 0.12 6.82
N TRP A 113 11.51 -0.04 6.42
CA TRP A 113 11.06 -1.13 5.55
C TRP A 113 11.79 -1.17 4.21
N LEU A 114 11.92 -0.02 3.55
CA LEU A 114 12.59 0.08 2.26
C LEU A 114 14.11 -0.08 2.36
N SER A 115 14.71 0.26 3.51
CA SER A 115 16.15 0.15 3.77
C SER A 115 16.64 -1.27 4.14
N LEU A 116 15.80 -2.09 4.77
CA LEU A 116 16.20 -3.33 5.44
C LEU A 116 16.63 -4.48 4.52
N ALA A 117 16.31 -4.49 3.21
CA ALA A 117 16.56 -5.68 2.38
C ALA A 117 16.85 -5.46 0.89
N GLY A 118 17.41 -4.31 0.47
CA GLY A 118 17.72 -4.11 -0.96
C GLY A 118 16.46 -4.07 -1.83
N ALA A 119 16.47 -4.61 -3.07
CA ALA A 119 15.42 -4.42 -4.09
C ALA A 119 14.10 -5.23 -3.92
N THR A 120 13.96 -6.01 -2.85
CA THR A 120 12.82 -6.94 -2.65
C THR A 120 11.65 -6.33 -1.87
N LYS A 121 11.87 -5.34 -1.01
CA LYS A 121 10.79 -4.71 -0.21
C LYS A 121 10.00 -3.69 -1.02
N ARG A 122 8.68 -3.67 -0.92
CA ARG A 122 7.83 -2.65 -1.57
C ARG A 122 6.83 -2.11 -0.57
N ALA A 123 6.46 -0.85 -0.74
CA ALA A 123 5.41 -0.18 0.04
C ALA A 123 4.20 0.04 -0.86
N VAL A 124 3.01 -0.21 -0.32
CA VAL A 124 1.74 0.07 -0.98
C VAL A 124 0.88 0.89 -0.03
N ASP A 125 0.42 2.05 -0.46
CA ASP A 125 -0.41 2.93 0.36
C ASP A 125 -1.88 2.72 0.01
N ALA A 126 -2.69 2.45 1.03
CA ALA A 126 -4.15 2.37 1.01
C ALA A 126 -4.71 3.52 1.87
N LEU A 127 -5.47 4.41 1.25
CA LEU A 127 -6.15 5.49 1.96
C LEU A 127 -7.35 5.01 2.76
#